data_AF-A0A0D0D4R7-F1
#
_entry.id   AF-A0A0D0D4R7-F1
#
_cell.length_a   1.000
_cell.length_b   1.000
_cell.length_c   1.000
_cell.angle_alpha   90.00
_cell.angle_beta   90.00
_cell.angle_gamma   90.00
#
_symmetry.space_group_name_H-M   'P 1'
#
loop_
_entity.id
_entity.type
_entity.pdbx_description
1 polymer ?
#
loop_
_entity_poly.entity_id
_entity_poly.type
_entity_poly.pdbx_seq_one_letter_code
_entity_poly.pdbx_strand_id
1 'polypeptide(L)'
;MWKLLVYFVFFSFVFTNSQTSSCALIEWFDHIADRPDDLTGMWMVAPSCNDDGSQHLALIHADSIVCSAHLLPIFGEEYVSLTQLTRSLPWILC
;
A
#
# COMPACT_ATOMS: atom_id res chain seq x y z
N MET A 1 -15.04 1.92 5.49
CA MET A 1 -14.13 1.98 4.34
C MET A 1 -12.86 1.25 4.73
N TRP A 2 -12.59 0.10 4.13
CA TRP A 2 -11.36 -0.64 4.36
C TRP A 2 -10.31 -0.03 3.43
N LYS A 3 -9.36 0.72 3.98
CA LYS A 3 -8.23 1.25 3.21
C LYS A 3 -7.11 0.21 3.20
N LEU A 4 -6.51 0.02 2.05
CA LEU A 4 -5.40 -0.90 1.88
C LEU A 4 -4.10 -0.17 2.13
N LEU A 5 -3.11 -0.91 2.64
CA LEU A 5 -1.80 -0.37 2.99
C LEU A 5 -0.72 -1.33 2.51
N VAL A 6 0.41 -0.77 2.09
CA VAL A 6 1.65 -1.50 1.83
C VAL A 6 2.70 -1.00 2.79
N TYR A 7 3.39 -1.91 3.47
CA TYR A 7 4.45 -1.53 4.38
C TYR A 7 5.77 -1.36 3.63
N PHE A 8 6.49 -0.28 3.95
CA PHE A 8 7.81 0.02 3.39
C PHE A 8 8.92 -0.45 4.33
N VAL A 9 8.79 -0.16 5.63
CA VAL A 9 9.82 -0.43 6.64
C VAL A 9 9.17 -0.71 7.99
N PHE A 10 9.63 -1.77 8.68
CA PHE A 10 9.38 -2.00 10.10
C PHE A 10 10.53 -1.46 10.94
N PHE A 11 10.20 -0.73 11.99
CA PHE A 11 11.18 -0.30 12.97
C PHE A 11 10.54 -0.16 14.34
N SER A 12 11.37 -0.29 15.38
CA SER A 12 10.95 -0.07 16.76
C SER A 12 11.71 1.11 17.33
N PHE A 13 11.02 1.96 18.07
CA PHE A 13 11.65 3.02 18.85
C PHE A 13 11.07 3.09 20.25
N VAL A 14 11.85 3.64 21.17
CA VAL A 14 11.42 3.86 22.54
C VAL A 14 10.72 5.22 22.60
N PHE A 15 9.45 5.21 22.96
CA PHE A 15 8.67 6.43 23.23
C PHE A 15 8.40 6.55 24.74
N THR A 16 7.92 7.71 25.16
CA THR A 16 7.78 8.19 26.55
C THR A 16 7.52 7.08 27.58
N ASN A 17 8.31 7.06 28.66
CA ASN A 17 8.33 6.03 29.72
C ASN A 17 8.92 4.66 29.33
N SER A 18 9.99 4.64 28.50
CA SER A 18 10.74 3.40 28.18
C SER A 18 9.91 2.29 27.52
N GLN A 19 8.77 2.64 26.92
CA GLN A 19 7.96 1.70 26.16
C GLN A 19 8.46 1.62 24.72
N THR A 20 8.91 0.44 24.33
CA THR A 20 9.26 0.13 22.94
C THR A 20 7.98 -0.03 22.14
N SER A 21 7.74 0.85 21.17
CA SER A 21 6.64 0.75 20.22
C SER A 21 7.14 0.21 18.89
N SER A 22 6.50 -0.83 18.38
CA SER A 22 6.78 -1.38 17.06
C SER A 22 5.93 -0.65 16.04
N CYS A 23 6.55 -0.04 15.04
CA CYS A 23 5.87 0.75 14.04
C CYS A 23 6.22 0.31 12.62
N ALA A 24 5.30 0.59 11.71
CA ALA A 24 5.50 0.42 10.29
C ALA A 24 5.27 1.77 9.61
N LEU A 25 6.21 2.14 8.72
CA LEU A 25 5.96 3.17 7.72
C LEU A 25 5.23 2.51 6.55
N ILE A 26 4.05 3.01 6.22
CA ILE A 26 3.18 2.44 5.19
C ILE A 26 2.81 3.50 4.15
N GLU A 27 2.49 3.04 2.94
CA GLU A 27 1.86 3.81 1.88
C GLU A 27 0.41 3.37 1.73
N TRP A 28 -0.52 4.33 1.66
CA TRP A 28 -1.94 4.05 1.47
C TRP A 28 -2.25 3.73 0.01
N PHE A 29 -3.22 2.84 -0.20
CA PHE A 29 -3.74 2.47 -1.51
C PHE A 29 -5.25 2.65 -1.53
N ASP A 30 -5.75 3.25 -2.61
CA ASP A 30 -7.17 3.42 -2.86
C ASP A 30 -7.65 2.42 -3.91
N HIS A 31 -8.89 1.95 -3.76
CA HIS A 31 -9.55 1.17 -4.80
C HIS A 31 -9.79 2.06 -6.02
N ILE A 32 -9.44 1.58 -7.20
CA ILE A 32 -9.60 2.34 -8.45
C ILE A 32 -10.73 1.80 -9.34
N ALA A 33 -11.46 0.79 -8.86
CA ALA A 33 -12.59 0.20 -9.55
C ALA A 33 -13.74 -0.06 -8.58
N ASP A 34 -14.97 0.06 -9.09
CA ASP A 34 -16.20 -0.18 -8.31
C ASP A 34 -16.46 -1.67 -8.03
N ARG A 35 -15.77 -2.55 -8.75
CA ARG A 35 -15.87 -4.01 -8.65
C ARG A 35 -14.50 -4.67 -8.80
N PRO A 36 -14.34 -5.91 -8.33
CA PRO A 36 -13.16 -6.70 -8.63
C PRO A 36 -12.98 -6.90 -10.14
N ASP A 37 -11.73 -7.07 -10.56
CA ASP A 37 -11.36 -7.38 -11.95
C ASP A 37 -12.07 -8.66 -12.41
N ASP A 38 -12.69 -8.63 -13.59
CA ASP A 38 -13.54 -9.71 -14.08
C ASP A 38 -12.74 -10.99 -14.40
N LEU A 39 -11.44 -10.87 -14.69
CA LEU A 39 -10.58 -12.00 -15.03
C LEU A 39 -10.06 -12.72 -13.77
N THR A 40 -9.58 -11.94 -12.81
CA THR A 40 -8.91 -12.46 -11.60
C THR A 40 -9.83 -12.56 -10.39
N GLY A 41 -10.96 -11.84 -10.38
CA GLY A 41 -11.86 -11.72 -9.24
C GLY A 41 -11.27 -10.89 -8.09
N MET A 42 -10.17 -10.17 -8.32
CA MET A 42 -9.40 -9.47 -7.30
C MET A 42 -9.55 -7.95 -7.41
N TRP A 43 -9.30 -7.22 -6.32
CA TRP A 43 -9.46 -5.76 -6.30
C TRP A 43 -8.28 -5.05 -6.98
N MET A 44 -8.59 -4.09 -7.84
CA MET A 44 -7.61 -3.20 -8.44
C MET A 44 -7.41 -1.96 -7.56
N VAL A 45 -6.15 -1.64 -7.28
CA VAL A 45 -5.76 -0.58 -6.34
C VAL A 45 -4.61 0.25 -6.91
N ALA A 46 -4.50 1.50 -6.49
CA ALA A 46 -3.37 2.37 -6.82
C ALA A 46 -2.88 3.13 -5.59
N PRO A 47 -1.62 3.59 -5.57
CA PRO A 47 -1.12 4.43 -4.49
C PRO A 47 -2.01 5.66 -4.29
N SER A 48 -2.36 5.94 -3.04
CA SER A 48 -3.11 7.11 -2.64
C SER A 48 -2.20 8.33 -2.62
N CYS A 49 -2.71 9.46 -3.09
CA CYS A 49 -1.99 10.73 -3.08
C CYS A 49 -2.69 11.74 -2.18
N ASN A 50 -1.91 12.59 -1.51
CA ASN A 50 -2.43 13.75 -0.81
C ASN A 50 -2.93 14.81 -1.82
N ASP A 51 -3.61 15.84 -1.33
CA ASP A 51 -4.16 16.93 -2.17
C ASP A 51 -3.08 17.66 -3.00
N ASP A 52 -1.83 17.62 -2.56
CA ASP A 52 -0.66 18.20 -3.24
C ASP A 52 0.02 17.24 -4.25
N GLY A 53 -0.52 16.03 -4.41
CA GLY A 53 0.02 14.99 -5.29
C GLY A 53 1.19 14.20 -4.71
N SER A 54 1.59 14.45 -3.45
CA SER A 54 2.60 13.65 -2.77
C SER A 54 2.05 12.30 -2.32
N GLN A 55 2.94 11.32 -2.10
CA GLN A 55 2.55 9.99 -1.60
C GLN A 55 1.87 10.10 -0.23
N HIS A 56 0.74 9.42 -0.09
CA HIS A 56 0.04 9.35 1.17
C HIS A 56 0.71 8.29 2.07
N LEU A 57 1.72 8.73 2.83
CA LEU A 57 2.44 7.90 3.78
C LEU A 57 1.88 8.08 5.19
N ALA A 58 1.90 7.01 5.99
CA ALA A 58 1.56 7.08 7.40
C ALA A 58 2.46 6.19 8.26
N LEU A 59 2.63 6.59 9.51
CA LEU A 59 3.23 5.74 10.54
C LEU A 59 2.11 5.09 11.34
N ILE A 60 2.05 3.76 11.35
CA ILE A 60 1.08 2.99 12.13
C ILE A 60 1.78 2.08 13.14
N HIS A 61 1.08 1.71 14.20
CA HIS A 61 1.54 0.66 15.09
C HIS A 61 1.49 -0.69 14.37
N ALA A 62 2.53 -1.52 14.53
CA ALA A 62 2.60 -2.81 13.86
C ALA A 62 1.43 -3.73 14.24
N ASP A 63 0.95 -3.64 15.49
CA ASP A 63 -0.20 -4.42 15.98
C ASP A 63 -1.53 -4.04 15.32
N SER A 64 -1.60 -2.90 14.63
CA SER A 64 -2.78 -2.51 13.85
C SER A 64 -2.87 -3.24 12.50
N ILE A 65 -1.83 -3.99 12.11
CA ILE A 65 -1.80 -4.77 10.87
C ILE A 65 -2.49 -6.11 11.14
N VAL A 66 -3.68 -6.28 10.55
CA VAL A 66 -4.51 -7.48 10.76
C VAL A 66 -4.00 -8.68 9.96
N CYS A 67 -3.58 -8.45 8.72
CA CYS A 67 -3.07 -9.49 7.84
C CYS A 67 -2.12 -8.92 6.78
N SER A 68 -1.29 -9.79 6.21
CA SER A 68 -0.49 -9.47 5.01
C SER A 68 -1.31 -9.79 3.76
N ALA A 69 -1.18 -8.95 2.74
CA ALA A 69 -1.71 -9.20 1.40
C ALA A 69 -0.58 -9.05 0.38
N HIS A 70 -0.67 -9.77 -0.73
CA HIS A 70 0.27 -9.61 -1.83
C HIS A 70 -0.30 -8.67 -2.88
N LEU A 71 0.47 -7.66 -3.25
CA LEU A 71 0.17 -6.83 -4.41
C LEU A 71 0.94 -7.34 -5.63
N LEU A 72 0.20 -7.67 -6.69
CA LEU A 72 0.78 -8.01 -7.98
C LEU A 72 0.61 -6.82 -8.93
N PRO A 73 1.64 -6.43 -9.71
CA PRO A 73 1.48 -5.36 -10.69
C PRO A 73 0.49 -5.80 -11.77
N ILE A 74 -0.36 -4.88 -12.22
CA ILE A 74 -1.14 -5.07 -13.44
C ILE A 74 -0.25 -4.68 -14.62
N PHE A 75 0.15 -5.67 -15.41
CA PHE A 75 0.95 -5.46 -16.61
C PHE A 75 0.04 -5.26 -17.82
N GLY A 76 0.24 -4.15 -18.55
CA GLY A 76 -0.29 -3.96 -19.90
C GLY A 76 0.67 -4.49 -20.97
N GLU A 77 0.39 -4.21 -22.25
CA GLU A 77 1.30 -4.54 -23.36
C GLU A 77 2.51 -3.60 -23.46
N GLU A 78 2.51 -2.49 -22.71
CA GLU A 78 3.59 -1.52 -22.74
C GLU A 78 4.79 -1.93 -21.86
N TYR A 79 5.99 -1.59 -22.33
CA TYR A 79 7.22 -1.78 -21.58
C TYR A 79 7.26 -0.82 -20.38
N VAL A 80 7.24 -1.39 -19.17
CA VAL A 80 7.34 -0.64 -17.92
C VAL A 80 8.78 -0.69 -17.41
N SER A 81 9.41 0.48 -17.25
CA SER A 81 10.72 0.57 -16.60
C SER A 81 10.63 0.28 -15.10
N LEU A 82 11.70 -0.24 -14.49
CA LEU A 82 11.73 -0.62 -13.06
C LEU A 82 11.30 0.51 -12.11
N THR A 83 11.53 1.77 -12.50
CA THR A 83 11.14 2.98 -11.76
C THR A 83 9.65 3.34 -11.89
N GLN A 84 8.95 2.80 -12.89
CA GLN A 84 7.51 2.99 -13.10
C GLN A 84 6.70 1.88 -12.41
N LEU A 85 7.26 0.68 -12.22
CA LEU A 85 6.59 -0.41 -11.52
C LEU A 85 6.10 0.00 -10.15
N THR A 86 6.86 0.79 -9.39
CA THR A 86 6.50 1.24 -8.04
C THR A 86 5.71 2.54 -7.98
N ARG A 87 5.53 3.28 -9.09
CA ARG A 87 5.06 4.69 -9.06
C ARG A 87 3.75 4.97 -9.77
N SER A 88 3.30 4.12 -10.69
CA SER A 88 2.17 4.47 -11.57
C SER A 88 1.29 3.31 -12.03
N LEU A 89 1.71 2.06 -11.78
CA LEU A 89 0.86 0.95 -12.18
C LEU A 89 -0.22 0.67 -11.14
N PRO A 90 -1.44 0.33 -11.59
CA PRO A 90 -2.41 -0.28 -10.73
C PRO A 90 -1.96 -1.70 -10.34
N TRP A 91 -2.38 -2.14 -9.16
CA TRP A 91 -2.02 -3.41 -8.57
C TRP A 91 -3.27 -4.24 -8.33
N ILE A 92 -3.13 -5.55 -8.40
CA ILE A 92 -4.13 -6.50 -7.96
C ILE A 92 -3.83 -6.91 -6.52
N LEU A 93 -4.81 -6.74 -5.63
CA LEU A 93 -4.80 -7.24 -4.27
C LEU A 93 -5.21 -8.72 -4.24
N CYS A 94 -4.26 -9.60 -3.97
CA CYS A 94 -4.49 -11.03 -3.73
C CYS A 94 -4.86 -11.32 -2.28
#